data_AF-A0A5C8MAU3-F1
#
_entry.id   AF-A0A5C8MAU3-F1
#
_cell.length_a   1.000
_cell.length_b   1.000
_cell.length_c   1.000
_cell.angle_alpha   90.00
_cell.angle_beta   90.00
_cell.angle_gamma   90.00
#
_symmetry.space_group_name_H-M   'P 1'
#
loop_
_entity.id
_entity.type
_entity.pdbx_description
1 polymer ?
#
loop_
_entity_poly.entity_id
_entity_poly.type
_entity_poly.pdbx_seq_one_letter_code
_entity_poly.pdbx_strand_id
1 'polypeptide(L)'
;MRKISFKLGLLFFVFVLGIETVLFVSLYVTLVHSRINEEFEQLLARGNSHRDVLEKNYDPSTLEHVTMMESEAETDVVITNDKGKILYFSDHILPFAKRVIKKANKNIPYGGMIVQKNWQKESHISTVSPIRIDGKIKGYVYM
;
A
#
# COMPACT_ATOMS: atom_id res chain seq x y z
N MET A 1 -29.71 -51.09 -15.92
CA MET A 1 -28.32 -50.74 -15.50
C MET A 1 -27.90 -49.30 -15.82
N ARG A 2 -28.34 -48.65 -16.93
CA ARG A 2 -27.99 -47.23 -17.25
C ARG A 2 -28.32 -46.16 -16.18
N LYS A 3 -29.35 -46.35 -15.35
CA LYS A 3 -29.78 -45.34 -14.36
C LYS A 3 -28.84 -45.22 -13.14
N ILE A 4 -28.10 -46.27 -12.79
CA ILE A 4 -27.20 -46.27 -11.62
C ILE A 4 -25.84 -45.70 -12.00
N SER A 5 -25.25 -46.14 -13.12
CA SER A 5 -23.98 -45.60 -13.62
C SER A 5 -24.05 -44.09 -13.89
N PHE A 6 -25.16 -43.59 -14.43
CA PHE A 6 -25.35 -42.15 -14.65
C PHE A 6 -25.42 -41.38 -13.33
N LYS A 7 -26.16 -41.87 -12.33
CA LYS A 7 -26.23 -41.24 -11.00
C LYS A 7 -24.88 -41.21 -10.31
N LEU A 8 -24.11 -42.29 -10.42
CA LEU A 8 -22.78 -42.40 -9.82
C LEU A 8 -21.77 -41.47 -10.51
N GLY A 9 -21.80 -41.39 -11.85
CA GLY A 9 -20.98 -40.46 -12.61
C GLY A 9 -21.32 -39.00 -12.30
N LEU A 10 -22.61 -38.67 -12.17
CA LEU A 10 -23.05 -37.34 -11.76
C LEU A 10 -22.59 -36.99 -10.34
N LEU A 11 -22.70 -37.94 -9.40
CA LEU A 11 -22.23 -37.76 -8.02
C LEU A 11 -20.72 -37.51 -7.97
N PHE A 12 -19.95 -38.32 -8.69
CA PHE A 12 -18.50 -38.13 -8.82
C PHE A 12 -18.15 -36.77 -9.43
N PHE A 13 -18.85 -36.38 -10.50
CA PHE A 13 -18.67 -35.08 -11.14
C PHE A 13 -18.95 -33.91 -10.19
N VAL A 14 -20.02 -33.99 -9.39
CA VAL A 14 -20.33 -32.98 -8.37
C VAL A 14 -19.24 -32.91 -7.30
N PHE A 15 -18.70 -34.04 -6.86
CA PHE A 15 -17.58 -34.05 -5.91
C PHE A 15 -16.31 -33.43 -6.50
N VAL A 16 -15.96 -33.79 -7.74
CA VAL A 16 -14.80 -33.21 -8.44
C VAL A 16 -14.96 -31.71 -8.61
N LEU A 17 -16.11 -31.23 -9.11
CA LEU A 17 -16.40 -29.80 -9.24
C LEU A 17 -16.37 -29.08 -7.89
N GLY A 18 -16.87 -29.71 -6.83
CA GLY A 18 -16.84 -29.16 -5.48
C GLY A 18 -15.40 -28.95 -4.99
N ILE A 19 -14.55 -29.97 -5.14
CA ILE A 19 -13.13 -29.89 -4.78
C ILE A 19 -12.42 -28.83 -5.62
N GLU A 20 -12.64 -28.84 -6.94
CA GLU A 20 -12.05 -27.88 -7.87
C GLU A 20 -12.43 -26.44 -7.52
N THR A 21 -13.70 -26.18 -7.20
CA THR A 21 -14.17 -24.86 -6.78
C THR A 21 -13.48 -24.40 -5.51
N VAL A 22 -13.36 -25.27 -4.50
CA VAL A 22 -12.65 -24.95 -3.25
C VAL A 22 -11.18 -24.62 -3.52
N LEU A 23 -10.51 -25.39 -4.38
CA LEU A 23 -9.12 -25.15 -4.77
C LEU A 23 -8.96 -23.81 -5.49
N PHE A 24 -9.81 -23.50 -6.46
CA PHE A 24 -9.76 -22.23 -7.19
C PHE A 24 -10.05 -21.03 -6.29
N VAL A 25 -11.04 -21.13 -5.39
CA VAL A 25 -11.33 -20.05 -4.43
C VAL A 25 -10.13 -19.83 -3.50
N SER A 26 -9.53 -20.89 -2.99
CA SER A 26 -8.32 -20.79 -2.15
C SER A 26 -7.15 -20.15 -2.90
N LEU A 27 -6.92 -20.57 -4.14
CA LEU A 27 -5.88 -20.01 -5.00
C LEU A 27 -6.11 -18.52 -5.27
N TYR A 28 -7.34 -18.14 -5.62
CA TYR A 28 -7.72 -16.76 -5.90
C TYR A 28 -7.47 -15.86 -4.67
N VAL A 29 -7.95 -16.27 -3.49
CA VAL A 29 -7.75 -15.52 -2.25
C VAL A 29 -6.27 -15.35 -1.94
N THR A 30 -5.49 -16.42 -2.08
CA THR A 30 -4.04 -16.39 -1.83
C THR A 30 -3.32 -15.44 -2.79
N LEU A 31 -3.64 -15.49 -4.08
CA LEU A 31 -3.02 -14.66 -5.10
C LEU A 31 -3.34 -13.18 -4.87
N VAL A 32 -4.60 -12.84 -4.60
CA VAL A 32 -5.01 -11.46 -4.28
C VAL A 32 -4.26 -10.94 -3.05
N HIS A 33 -4.18 -11.73 -1.98
CA HIS A 33 -3.45 -11.33 -0.78
C HIS A 33 -1.95 -11.13 -1.04
N SER A 34 -1.33 -12.05 -1.78
CA SER A 34 0.09 -11.94 -2.14
C SER A 34 0.35 -10.69 -2.97
N ARG A 35 -0.50 -10.41 -3.97
CA ARG A 35 -0.32 -9.24 -4.83
C ARG A 35 -0.48 -7.95 -4.05
N ILE A 36 -1.51 -7.84 -3.21
CA ILE A 36 -1.72 -6.64 -2.40
C ILE A 36 -0.55 -6.43 -1.42
N ASN A 37 -0.02 -7.49 -0.81
CA ASN A 37 1.13 -7.37 0.07
C ASN A 37 2.37 -6.89 -0.69
N GLU A 38 2.58 -7.39 -1.91
CA GLU A 38 3.66 -6.93 -2.78
C GLU A 38 3.55 -5.43 -3.09
N GLU A 39 2.36 -4.94 -3.45
CA GLU A 39 2.12 -3.50 -3.68
C GLU A 39 2.43 -2.66 -2.43
N PHE A 40 2.06 -3.14 -1.23
CA PHE A 40 2.40 -2.46 0.02
C PHE A 40 3.91 -2.38 0.25
N GLU A 41 4.63 -3.48 0.05
CA GLU A 41 6.09 -3.52 0.24
C GLU A 41 6.79 -2.62 -0.79
N GLN A 42 6.34 -2.63 -2.05
CA GLN A 42 6.87 -1.75 -3.09
C GLN A 42 6.61 -0.27 -2.78
N LEU A 43 5.39 0.08 -2.35
CA LEU A 43 5.04 1.44 -1.97
C LEU A 43 5.83 1.93 -0.74
N LEU A 44 6.03 1.04 0.25
CA LEU A 44 6.84 1.33 1.44
C LEU A 44 8.31 1.53 1.07
N ALA A 45 8.87 0.67 0.21
CA ALA A 45 10.23 0.79 -0.28
C ALA A 45 10.44 2.08 -1.08
N ARG A 46 9.45 2.49 -1.89
CA ARG A 46 9.47 3.75 -2.63
C ARG A 46 9.44 4.96 -1.69
N GLY A 47 8.56 4.96 -0.69
CA GLY A 47 8.51 6.01 0.33
C GLY A 47 9.80 6.11 1.16
N ASN A 48 10.40 4.96 1.52
CA ASN A 48 11.69 4.91 2.19
C ASN A 48 12.82 5.46 1.30
N SER A 49 12.80 5.18 0.01
CA SER A 49 13.79 5.71 -0.94
C SER A 49 13.70 7.23 -1.06
N HIS A 50 12.50 7.78 -1.12
CA HIS A 50 12.27 9.24 -1.09
C HIS A 50 12.73 9.86 0.23
N ARG A 51 12.42 9.23 1.37
CA ARG A 51 12.97 9.63 2.68
C ARG A 51 14.50 9.67 2.64
N ASP A 52 15.17 8.64 2.12
CA ASP A 52 16.64 8.56 2.12
C ASP A 52 17.28 9.67 1.28
N VAL A 53 16.65 10.09 0.19
CA VAL A 53 17.08 11.25 -0.60
C VAL A 53 16.92 12.53 0.22
N LEU A 54 15.78 12.71 0.87
CA LEU A 54 15.48 13.91 1.68
C LEU A 54 16.35 14.00 2.94
N GLU A 55 16.76 12.88 3.53
CA GLU A 55 17.69 12.87 4.67
C GLU A 55 19.11 13.28 4.27
N LYS A 56 19.53 13.00 3.02
CA LYS A 56 20.83 13.43 2.49
C LYS A 56 20.83 14.91 2.12
N ASN A 57 19.73 15.42 1.58
CA ASN A 57 19.61 16.82 1.20
C ASN A 57 18.18 17.34 1.43
N TYR A 58 18.01 18.10 2.51
CA TYR A 58 16.71 18.63 2.92
C TYR A 58 16.56 20.10 2.56
N ASP A 59 16.44 20.37 1.28
CA ASP A 59 16.25 21.71 0.73
C ASP A 59 14.99 21.76 -0.16
N PRO A 60 14.45 22.97 -0.44
CA PRO A 60 13.24 23.13 -1.25
C PRO A 60 13.30 22.47 -2.63
N SER A 61 14.45 22.46 -3.29
CA SER A 61 14.59 21.88 -4.64
C SER A 61 14.52 20.36 -4.61
N THR A 62 15.12 19.72 -3.61
CA THR A 62 15.01 18.25 -3.44
C THR A 62 13.59 17.84 -3.06
N LEU A 63 12.90 18.61 -2.22
CA LEU A 63 11.50 18.40 -1.87
C LEU A 63 10.58 18.48 -3.10
N GLU A 64 10.77 19.51 -3.93
CA GLU A 64 10.01 19.70 -5.17
C GLU A 64 10.28 18.60 -6.20
N HIS A 65 11.55 18.19 -6.34
CA HIS A 65 11.95 17.10 -7.23
C HIS A 65 11.28 15.77 -6.85
N VAL A 66 11.26 15.41 -5.56
CA VAL A 66 10.55 14.20 -5.10
C VAL A 66 9.07 14.26 -5.44
N THR A 67 8.42 15.42 -5.25
CA THR A 67 6.99 15.55 -5.59
C THR A 67 6.73 15.49 -7.10
N MET A 68 7.62 16.07 -7.91
CA MET A 68 7.52 16.02 -9.37
C MET A 68 7.67 14.60 -9.91
N MET A 69 8.55 13.78 -9.31
CA MET A 69 8.71 12.38 -9.71
C MET A 69 7.44 11.56 -9.58
N GLU A 70 6.59 11.89 -8.60
CA GLU A 70 5.36 11.15 -8.32
C GLU A 70 4.16 11.73 -9.08
N SER A 71 4.14 13.04 -9.37
CA SER A 71 3.12 13.61 -10.27
C SER A 71 3.14 13.00 -11.69
N GLU A 72 4.29 12.47 -12.12
CA GLU A 72 4.46 11.79 -13.42
C GLU A 72 4.48 10.25 -13.28
N ALA A 73 4.13 9.72 -12.11
CA ALA A 73 4.08 8.28 -11.83
C ALA A 73 2.64 7.80 -11.56
N GLU A 74 2.48 6.49 -11.35
CA GLU A 74 1.21 5.89 -10.91
C GLU A 74 0.97 6.03 -9.39
N THR A 75 1.96 6.54 -8.67
CA THR A 75 1.96 6.70 -7.21
C THR A 75 1.99 8.17 -6.82
N ASP A 76 1.40 8.49 -5.67
CA ASP A 76 1.37 9.85 -5.14
C ASP A 76 2.32 10.00 -3.95
N VAL A 77 2.68 11.25 -3.64
CA VAL A 77 3.45 11.57 -2.45
C VAL A 77 2.93 12.80 -1.75
N VAL A 78 2.98 12.78 -0.42
CA VAL A 78 2.75 13.95 0.43
C VAL A 78 3.85 14.05 1.46
N ILE A 79 4.53 15.19 1.47
CA ILE A 79 5.59 15.49 2.43
C ILE A 79 5.02 16.44 3.49
N THR A 80 5.19 16.08 4.75
CA THR A 80 4.71 16.85 5.89
C THR A 80 5.87 17.27 6.78
N ASN A 81 5.66 18.28 7.63
CA ASN A 81 6.53 18.53 8.76
C ASN A 81 6.27 17.53 9.91
N ASP A 82 7.09 17.62 10.95
CA ASP A 82 7.00 16.85 12.20
C ASP A 82 5.62 16.89 12.89
N LYS A 83 4.82 17.93 12.63
CA LYS A 83 3.44 18.11 13.15
C LYS A 83 2.35 17.61 12.21
N GLY A 84 2.69 17.02 11.06
CA GLY A 84 1.74 16.55 10.06
C GLY A 84 1.11 17.66 9.20
N LYS A 85 1.67 18.87 9.20
CA LYS A 85 1.30 19.92 8.24
C LYS A 85 1.91 19.58 6.88
N ILE A 86 1.08 19.52 5.85
CA ILE A 86 1.51 19.30 4.47
C ILE A 86 2.40 20.47 4.01
N LEU A 87 3.57 20.13 3.46
CA LEU A 87 4.55 21.06 2.90
C LEU A 87 4.55 20.96 1.37
N TYR A 88 4.64 19.75 0.83
CA TYR A 88 4.66 19.45 -0.61
C TYR A 88 3.78 18.22 -0.89
N PHE A 89 3.22 18.13 -2.09
CA PHE A 89 2.38 17.01 -2.52
C PHE A 89 2.37 16.87 -4.05
N SER A 90 2.19 15.65 -4.56
CA SER A 90 1.86 15.37 -5.96
C SER A 90 0.39 15.70 -6.26
N ASP A 91 0.05 15.91 -7.52
CA ASP A 91 -1.27 16.43 -7.89
C ASP A 91 -2.45 15.53 -7.47
N HIS A 92 -3.57 16.17 -7.12
CA HIS A 92 -4.89 15.54 -6.89
C HIS A 92 -5.06 14.60 -5.66
N ILE A 93 -4.04 14.38 -4.82
CA ILE A 93 -4.13 13.47 -3.65
C ILE A 93 -4.63 14.11 -2.33
N LEU A 94 -4.72 15.45 -2.26
CA LEU A 94 -4.91 16.20 -1.01
C LEU A 94 -6.10 15.76 -0.12
N PRO A 95 -7.33 15.54 -0.63
CA PRO A 95 -8.45 15.13 0.22
C PRO A 95 -8.25 13.78 0.88
N PHE A 96 -7.61 12.84 0.17
CA PHE A 96 -7.28 11.51 0.68
C PHE A 96 -6.12 11.60 1.70
N ALA A 97 -5.03 12.26 1.34
CA ALA A 97 -3.87 12.43 2.21
C ALA A 97 -4.23 13.05 3.55
N LYS A 98 -5.09 14.08 3.58
CA LYS A 98 -5.58 14.67 4.83
C LYS A 98 -6.30 13.68 5.75
N ARG A 99 -6.99 12.67 5.19
CA ARG A 99 -7.62 11.60 5.98
C ARG A 99 -6.59 10.60 6.49
N VAL A 100 -5.63 10.22 5.65
CA VAL A 100 -4.54 9.30 6.01
C VAL A 100 -3.68 9.87 7.13
N ILE A 101 -3.21 11.11 6.99
CA ILE A 101 -2.37 11.80 8.00
C ILE A 101 -3.07 11.86 9.36
N LYS A 102 -4.40 12.08 9.39
CA LYS A 102 -5.18 12.09 10.64
C LYS A 102 -5.31 10.71 11.30
N LYS A 103 -5.31 9.64 10.50
CA LYS A 103 -5.41 8.24 10.98
C LYS A 103 -4.05 7.65 11.34
N ALA A 104 -2.95 8.22 10.84
CA ALA A 104 -1.60 7.73 11.06
C ALA A 104 -1.23 7.70 12.55
N ASN A 105 -0.51 6.65 12.95
CA ASN A 105 -0.06 6.48 14.33
C ASN A 105 1.05 7.50 14.64
N LYS A 106 1.19 7.89 15.91
CA LYS A 106 2.24 8.82 16.35
C LYS A 106 3.62 8.16 16.42
N ASN A 107 3.67 6.83 16.59
CA ASN A 107 4.92 6.07 16.71
C ASN A 107 5.23 5.34 15.40
N ILE A 108 5.95 6.02 14.51
CA ILE A 108 6.35 5.48 13.21
C ILE A 108 7.81 5.00 13.31
N PRO A 109 8.10 3.71 13.04
CA PRO A 109 9.47 3.19 13.05
C PRO A 109 10.29 3.79 11.89
N TYR A 110 11.62 3.69 11.97
CA TYR A 110 12.47 4.28 10.94
C TYR A 110 12.17 3.74 9.55
N GLY A 111 12.06 2.41 9.40
CA GLY A 111 11.73 1.74 8.13
C GLY A 111 10.30 1.99 7.62
N GLY A 112 9.57 2.91 8.24
CA GLY A 112 8.20 3.25 7.88
C GLY A 112 7.21 2.15 8.21
N MET A 113 5.95 2.40 7.89
CA MET A 113 4.89 1.41 8.06
C MET A 113 3.71 1.67 7.12
N ILE A 114 2.91 0.64 6.92
CA ILE A 114 1.61 0.73 6.25
C ILE A 114 0.62 1.47 7.17
N VAL A 115 -0.14 2.42 6.62
CA VAL A 115 -1.08 3.23 7.42
C VAL A 115 -2.45 2.54 7.57
N GLN A 116 -2.95 1.88 6.53
CA GLN A 116 -4.25 1.20 6.56
C GLN A 116 -4.14 -0.18 7.24
N LYS A 117 -5.13 -0.50 8.08
CA LYS A 117 -5.34 -1.88 8.57
C LYS A 117 -6.29 -2.70 7.68
N ASN A 118 -7.17 -2.03 6.91
CA ASN A 118 -8.16 -2.69 6.06
C ASN A 118 -8.23 -2.00 4.69
N TRP A 119 -7.39 -2.46 3.76
CA TRP A 119 -7.29 -1.92 2.41
C TRP A 119 -8.57 -2.13 1.58
N GLN A 120 -9.35 -3.16 1.87
CA GLN A 120 -10.57 -3.50 1.11
C GLN A 120 -11.67 -2.43 1.23
N LYS A 121 -11.57 -1.55 2.24
CA LYS A 121 -12.55 -0.47 2.50
C LYS A 121 -12.02 0.91 2.14
N GLU A 122 -10.81 1.00 1.59
CA GLU A 122 -10.15 2.25 1.26
C GLU A 122 -9.93 2.32 -0.25
N SER A 123 -9.97 3.52 -0.83
CA SER A 123 -9.78 3.68 -2.27
C SER A 123 -8.32 3.54 -2.71
N HIS A 124 -7.38 3.73 -1.78
CA HIS A 124 -5.94 3.63 -2.02
C HIS A 124 -5.26 2.97 -0.83
N ILE A 125 -4.13 2.32 -1.11
CA ILE A 125 -3.14 1.92 -0.10
C ILE A 125 -2.22 3.11 0.21
N SER A 126 -1.64 3.14 1.40
CA SER A 126 -0.70 4.20 1.77
C SER A 126 0.30 3.75 2.82
N THR A 127 1.47 4.36 2.77
CA THR A 127 2.57 4.13 3.71
C THR A 127 3.06 5.43 4.29
N VAL A 128 3.81 5.35 5.38
CA VAL A 128 4.43 6.52 5.99
C VAL A 128 5.86 6.21 6.39
N SER A 129 6.78 7.09 6.00
CA SER A 129 8.22 6.99 6.27
C SER A 129 8.71 8.27 6.96
N PRO A 130 9.31 8.20 8.17
CA PRO A 130 9.72 9.37 8.92
C PRO A 130 11.07 9.90 8.43
N ILE A 131 11.17 11.21 8.16
CA ILE A 131 12.41 11.88 7.76
C ILE A 131 13.17 12.29 9.02
N ARG A 132 14.39 11.77 9.19
CA ARG A 132 15.27 12.02 10.34
C ARG A 132 16.55 12.72 9.91
N ILE A 133 16.80 13.89 10.48
CA ILE A 133 18.03 14.66 10.27
C ILE A 133 18.62 14.94 11.64
N ASP A 134 19.90 14.60 11.82
CA ASP A 134 20.61 14.70 13.11
C ASP A 134 19.86 14.00 14.26
N GLY A 135 19.28 12.84 13.98
CA GLY A 135 18.52 12.04 14.96
C GLY A 135 17.14 12.61 15.33
N LYS A 136 16.71 13.73 14.74
CA LYS A 136 15.39 14.34 14.99
C LYS A 136 14.47 14.16 13.81
N ILE A 137 13.20 13.83 14.08
CA ILE A 137 12.17 13.78 13.04
C ILE A 137 11.91 15.21 12.56
N LYS A 138 12.09 15.44 11.25
CA LYS A 138 11.82 16.72 10.57
C LYS A 138 10.48 16.70 9.84
N GLY A 139 10.01 15.51 9.48
CA GLY A 139 8.81 15.35 8.68
C GLY A 139 8.49 13.90 8.39
N TYR A 140 7.51 13.71 7.53
CA TYR A 140 7.10 12.39 7.06
C TYR A 140 6.82 12.43 5.57
N VAL A 141 7.22 11.38 4.88
CA VAL A 141 6.82 11.06 3.51
C VAL A 141 5.64 10.09 3.60
N TYR A 142 4.50 10.51 3.07
CA TYR A 142 3.36 9.63 2.82
C TYR A 142 3.36 9.27 1.35
N MET A 143 3.19 8.00 1.06
CA MET A 143 2.91 7.47 -0.27
C MET A 143 1.52 6.85 -0.27
#